data_AF-A0A6V8PLY9-F1
#
_entry.id   AF-A0A6V8PLY9-F1
#
_cell.length_a   1.000
_cell.length_b   1.000
_cell.length_c   1.000
_cell.angle_alpha   90.00
_cell.angle_beta   90.00
_cell.angle_gamma   90.00
#
_symmetry.space_group_name_H-M   'P 1'
#
loop_
_entity.id
_entity.type
_entity.pdbx_description
1 polymer ?
#
loop_
_entity_poly.entity_id
_entity_poly.type
_entity_poly.pdbx_seq_one_letter_code
_entity_poly.pdbx_strand_id
1 'polypeptide(L)'
;MCLVETSISGKSNIVTACSEPVKEGMVVITKSDKLSRLRTTSFELMLSDHEIDCPNYPGFKKCQLLKIAAYLKVKVKYPDRFKRVEKNLLVDLSHLRVGYNPNKCIKCGKCVFACRGLLSFVNYGLDTGISTFNHTPLSELGCDACLECSKVCPVGAFFER
;
A
#
# COMPACT_ATOMS: atom_id res chain seq x y z
N MET A 1 4.44 -5.37 -3.92
CA MET A 1 5.30 -4.98 -5.05
C MET A 1 5.83 -6.24 -5.71
N CYS A 2 5.46 -6.51 -6.97
CA CYS A 2 5.60 -7.82 -7.60
C CYS A 2 6.18 -7.75 -9.04
N LEU A 3 6.87 -6.66 -9.39
CA LEU A 3 7.48 -6.52 -10.71
C LEU A 3 8.51 -7.63 -10.93
N VAL A 4 8.39 -8.36 -12.03
CA VAL A 4 9.34 -9.40 -12.49
C VAL A 4 9.60 -9.22 -13.97
N GLU A 5 10.67 -9.82 -14.46
CA GLU A 5 10.95 -9.90 -15.88
C GLU A 5 10.58 -11.29 -16.39
N THR A 6 9.84 -11.36 -17.48
CA THR A 6 9.46 -12.61 -18.13
C THR A 6 10.02 -12.64 -19.54
N SER A 7 10.60 -13.77 -19.96
CA SER A 7 11.07 -14.00 -21.32
C SER A 7 10.38 -15.21 -21.93
N ILE A 8 9.83 -15.04 -23.14
CA ILE A 8 9.24 -16.12 -23.95
C ILE A 8 9.77 -15.96 -25.37
N SER A 9 10.32 -17.04 -25.94
CA SER A 9 10.85 -17.04 -27.31
C SER A 9 11.82 -15.88 -27.60
N GLY A 10 12.66 -15.54 -26.63
CA GLY A 10 13.67 -14.47 -26.74
C GLY A 10 13.15 -13.05 -26.53
N LYS A 11 11.84 -12.83 -26.35
CA LYS A 11 11.27 -11.50 -26.05
C LYS A 11 11.09 -11.32 -24.55
N SER A 12 11.74 -10.32 -23.97
CA SER A 12 11.59 -10.00 -22.54
C SER A 12 10.68 -8.80 -22.27
N ASN A 13 9.87 -8.91 -21.22
CA ASN A 13 8.96 -7.86 -20.76
C ASN A 13 9.02 -7.75 -19.23
N ILE A 14 8.79 -6.53 -18.71
CA ILE A 14 8.56 -6.33 -17.27
C ILE A 14 7.06 -6.40 -17.03
N VAL A 15 6.64 -7.26 -16.12
CA VAL A 15 5.24 -7.53 -15.81
C VAL A 15 5.01 -7.55 -14.30
N THR A 16 3.74 -7.47 -13.90
CA THR A 16 3.31 -7.68 -12.52
C THR A 16 3.01 -9.16 -12.27
N ALA A 17 3.83 -9.84 -11.45
CA ALA A 17 3.69 -11.27 -11.20
C ALA A 17 2.33 -11.68 -10.58
N CYS A 18 1.64 -10.75 -9.91
CA CYS A 18 0.34 -11.05 -9.30
C CYS A 18 -0.83 -11.15 -10.29
N SER A 19 -0.63 -10.73 -11.55
CA SER A 19 -1.69 -10.68 -12.56
C SER A 19 -1.28 -11.26 -13.91
N GLU A 20 0.02 -11.48 -14.16
CA GLU A 20 0.48 -12.09 -15.41
C GLU A 20 0.14 -13.59 -15.45
N PRO A 21 -0.61 -14.07 -16.46
CA PRO A 21 -0.88 -15.49 -16.64
C PRO A 21 0.39 -16.27 -17.03
N VAL A 22 0.57 -17.46 -16.44
CA VAL A 22 1.67 -18.37 -16.77
C VAL A 22 1.49 -18.91 -18.19
N LYS A 23 2.59 -19.01 -18.94
CA LYS A 23 2.63 -19.51 -20.32
C LYS A 23 3.72 -20.57 -20.44
N GLU A 24 3.50 -21.55 -21.30
CA GLU A 24 4.49 -22.59 -21.59
C GLU A 24 5.80 -21.97 -22.12
N GLY A 25 6.95 -22.49 -21.69
CA GLY A 25 8.27 -21.94 -22.03
C GLY A 25 8.59 -20.57 -21.42
N MET A 26 7.80 -20.05 -20.48
CA MET A 26 8.07 -18.78 -19.80
C MET A 26 9.26 -18.90 -18.83
N VAL A 27 10.29 -18.08 -19.04
CA VAL A 27 11.40 -17.91 -18.10
C VAL A 27 11.15 -16.68 -17.22
N VAL A 28 11.13 -16.86 -15.90
CA VAL A 28 10.87 -15.78 -14.94
C VAL A 28 12.16 -15.36 -14.25
N ILE A 29 12.57 -14.13 -14.47
CA ILE A 29 13.73 -13.49 -13.84
C ILE A 29 13.21 -12.60 -12.71
N THR A 30 13.59 -12.93 -11.47
CA THR A 30 13.11 -12.24 -10.27
C THR A 30 14.13 -11.26 -9.67
N LYS A 31 15.38 -11.33 -10.14
CA LYS A 31 16.53 -10.52 -9.70
C LYS A 31 17.31 -10.02 -10.90
N SER A 32 17.36 -8.70 -11.07
CA SER A 32 18.23 -8.00 -12.03
C SER A 32 18.36 -6.55 -11.59
N ASP A 33 19.41 -5.85 -12.03
CA ASP A 33 19.60 -4.42 -11.69
C ASP A 33 18.44 -3.56 -12.19
N LYS A 34 17.89 -3.91 -13.36
CA LYS A 34 16.69 -3.29 -13.93
C LYS A 34 15.49 -3.42 -12.98
N LEU A 35 15.23 -4.63 -12.46
CA LEU A 35 14.15 -4.85 -11.51
C LEU A 35 14.36 -4.13 -10.18
N SER A 36 15.60 -4.12 -9.66
CA SER A 36 15.93 -3.39 -8.44
C SER A 36 15.66 -1.89 -8.59
N ARG A 37 16.08 -1.27 -9.69
CA ARG A 37 15.83 0.16 -9.97
C ARG A 37 14.34 0.49 -10.06
N LEU A 38 13.56 -0.34 -10.75
CA LEU A 38 12.11 -0.16 -10.89
C LEU A 38 11.40 -0.30 -9.54
N ARG A 39 11.72 -1.34 -8.77
CA ARG A 39 11.14 -1.58 -7.44
C ARG A 39 11.48 -0.46 -6.46
N THR A 40 12.73 0.02 -6.45
CA THR A 40 13.14 1.16 -5.62
C THR A 40 12.39 2.43 -6.02
N THR A 41 12.23 2.70 -7.31
CA THR A 41 11.44 3.84 -7.80
C THR A 41 9.99 3.77 -7.35
N SER A 42 9.34 2.61 -7.49
CA SER A 42 7.96 2.42 -7.00
C SER A 42 7.85 2.61 -5.49
N PHE A 43 8.83 2.13 -4.73
CA PHE A 43 8.89 2.28 -3.29
C PHE A 43 9.04 3.75 -2.88
N GLU A 44 9.92 4.50 -3.53
CA GLU A 44 10.11 5.94 -3.29
C GLU A 44 8.84 6.74 -3.61
N LEU A 45 8.14 6.42 -4.71
CA LEU A 45 6.86 7.04 -5.02
C LEU A 45 5.82 6.79 -3.91
N MET A 46 5.76 5.58 -3.35
CA MET A 46 4.89 5.31 -2.20
C MET A 46 5.27 6.18 -0.99
N LEU A 47 6.57 6.35 -0.72
CA LEU A 47 7.05 7.19 0.39
C LEU A 47 6.83 8.69 0.19
N SER A 48 6.71 9.18 -1.05
CA SER A 48 6.42 10.60 -1.32
C SER A 48 5.03 11.04 -0.85
N ASP A 49 4.09 10.10 -0.67
CA ASP A 49 2.69 10.32 -0.26
C ASP A 49 2.35 9.66 1.09
N HIS A 50 3.25 8.84 1.65
CA HIS A 50 3.04 8.12 2.91
C HIS A 50 3.69 8.85 4.08
N GLU A 51 2.93 9.10 5.13
CA GLU A 51 3.44 9.62 6.40
C GLU A 51 4.39 8.61 7.06
N ILE A 52 5.67 8.98 7.14
CA ILE A 52 6.70 8.17 7.78
C ILE A 52 6.71 8.45 9.29
N ASP A 53 5.99 7.62 10.04
CA ASP A 53 5.95 7.64 11.50
C ASP A 53 6.09 6.20 12.05
N CYS A 54 7.21 5.58 11.69
CA CYS A 54 7.48 4.16 11.98
C CYS A 54 7.75 3.89 13.47
N PRO A 55 8.53 4.72 14.22
CA PRO A 55 8.82 4.44 15.62
C PRO A 55 7.58 4.43 16.53
N ASN A 56 6.59 5.28 16.24
CA ASN A 56 5.38 5.41 17.05
C ASN A 56 4.26 4.45 16.63
N TYR A 57 4.50 3.58 15.63
CA TYR A 57 3.51 2.61 15.18
C TYR A 57 3.69 1.26 15.91
N PRO A 58 2.74 0.83 16.78
CA PRO A 58 2.87 -0.43 17.53
C PRO A 58 3.01 -1.67 16.62
N GLY A 59 2.42 -1.61 15.42
CA GLY A 59 2.48 -2.67 14.42
C GLY A 59 3.71 -2.66 13.51
N PHE A 60 4.75 -1.84 13.79
CA PHE A 60 5.88 -1.66 12.87
C PHE A 60 6.56 -2.98 12.48
N LYS A 61 6.65 -3.95 13.40
CA LYS A 61 7.21 -5.29 13.11
C LYS A 61 6.46 -6.04 12.00
N LYS A 62 5.16 -5.75 11.83
CA LYS A 62 4.30 -6.34 10.78
C LYS A 62 4.28 -5.51 9.49
N CYS A 63 4.82 -4.29 9.50
CA CYS A 63 4.80 -3.37 8.37
C CYS A 63 5.52 -3.96 7.16
N GLN A 64 4.77 -4.17 6.07
CA GLN A 64 5.30 -4.72 4.83
C GLN A 64 6.19 -3.71 4.09
N LEU A 65 5.97 -2.41 4.30
CA LEU A 65 6.80 -1.37 3.70
C LEU A 65 8.23 -1.40 4.29
N LEU A 66 8.38 -1.63 5.60
CA LEU A 66 9.68 -1.83 6.24
C LEU A 66 10.38 -3.09 5.73
N LYS A 67 9.63 -4.20 5.55
CA LYS A 67 10.16 -5.44 4.98
C LYS A 67 10.65 -5.26 3.54
N ILE A 68 9.91 -4.50 2.73
CA ILE A 68 10.30 -4.17 1.36
C ILE A 68 11.56 -3.29 1.37
N ALA A 69 11.64 -2.30 2.26
CA ALA A 69 12.82 -1.45 2.39
C ALA A 69 14.08 -2.28 2.71
N ALA A 70 13.96 -3.21 3.66
CA ALA A 70 15.03 -4.13 4.02
C ALA A 70 15.43 -5.04 2.84
N TYR A 71 14.46 -5.60 2.12
CA TYR A 71 14.70 -6.43 0.93
C TYR A 71 15.43 -5.66 -0.19
N LEU A 72 15.03 -4.42 -0.44
CA LEU A 72 15.65 -3.54 -1.43
C LEU A 72 16.96 -2.91 -0.94
N LYS A 73 17.31 -3.07 0.34
CA LYS A 73 18.46 -2.42 1.01
C LYS A 73 18.41 -0.88 0.90
N VAL A 74 17.22 -0.30 1.05
CA VAL A 74 17.01 1.15 1.03
C VAL A 74 16.56 1.68 2.38
N LYS A 75 16.88 2.95 2.67
CA LYS A 75 16.42 3.63 3.88
C LYS A 75 14.96 4.05 3.72
N VAL A 76 14.21 4.00 4.82
CA VAL A 76 12.85 4.52 4.89
C VAL A 76 12.92 6.00 5.22
N LYS A 77 12.96 6.83 4.18
CA LYS A 77 12.96 8.28 4.27
C LYS A 77 12.21 8.87 3.08
N TYR A 78 11.80 10.13 3.19
CA TYR A 78 11.26 10.84 2.03
C TYR A 78 12.34 10.91 0.93
N PRO A 79 12.00 10.58 -0.32
CA PRO A 79 12.94 10.61 -1.43
C PRO A 79 13.24 12.05 -1.86
N ASP A 80 14.52 12.37 -2.05
CA ASP A 80 14.95 13.73 -2.43
C ASP A 80 14.52 14.11 -3.87
N ARG A 81 14.27 13.11 -4.72
CA ARG A 81 13.94 13.26 -6.14
C ARG A 81 12.46 13.48 -6.44
N PHE A 82 11.59 13.37 -5.44
CA PHE A 82 10.14 13.54 -5.60
C PHE A 82 9.62 14.57 -4.60
N LYS A 83 8.69 15.43 -5.05
CA LYS A 83 8.03 16.38 -4.16
C LYS A 83 7.16 15.61 -3.16
N ARG A 84 7.28 15.94 -1.87
CA ARG A 84 6.42 15.40 -0.83
C ARG A 84 4.99 15.92 -1.02
N VAL A 85 4.03 15.01 -0.93
CA VAL A 85 2.60 15.32 -0.96
C VAL A 85 2.09 15.23 0.48
N GLU A 86 2.10 16.35 1.20
CA GLU A 86 1.52 16.42 2.54
C GLU A 86 0.04 16.76 2.43
N LYS A 87 -0.83 15.90 2.97
CA LYS A 87 -2.28 16.08 2.88
C LYS A 87 -2.97 16.42 4.20
N ASN A 88 -2.29 16.29 5.35
CA ASN A 88 -2.81 16.57 6.69
C ASN A 88 -4.28 16.14 6.87
N LEU A 89 -4.58 14.92 6.43
CA LEU A 89 -5.94 14.39 6.42
C LEU A 89 -6.36 14.01 7.85
N LEU A 90 -7.64 14.19 8.15
CA LEU A 90 -8.21 13.83 9.45
C LEU A 90 -8.09 12.31 9.69
N VAL A 91 -7.64 11.95 10.89
CA VAL A 91 -7.62 10.57 11.36
C VAL A 91 -9.01 10.23 11.91
N ASP A 92 -9.62 9.17 11.39
CA ASP A 92 -10.90 8.69 11.89
C ASP A 92 -10.68 7.78 13.10
N LEU A 93 -11.11 8.27 14.27
CA LEU A 93 -11.13 7.57 15.55
C LEU A 93 -12.57 7.48 16.10
N SER A 94 -13.58 7.62 15.24
CA SER A 94 -14.99 7.58 15.63
C SER A 94 -15.41 6.19 16.14
N HIS A 95 -14.90 5.14 15.52
CA HIS A 95 -15.26 3.77 15.86
C HIS A 95 -14.44 3.26 17.06
N LEU A 96 -15.10 2.57 18.01
CA LEU A 96 -14.52 2.15 19.29
C LEU A 96 -13.28 1.26 19.11
N ARG A 97 -13.34 0.31 18.18
CA ARG A 97 -12.28 -0.72 17.98
C ARG A 97 -11.36 -0.51 16.78
N VAL A 98 -11.71 0.38 15.86
CA VAL A 98 -11.03 0.51 14.56
C VAL A 98 -10.66 1.97 14.37
N GLY A 99 -9.39 2.23 14.12
CA GLY A 99 -8.89 3.54 13.72
C GLY A 99 -8.44 3.53 12.26
N TYR A 100 -8.57 4.67 11.59
CA TYR A 100 -8.08 4.88 10.24
C TYR A 100 -7.28 6.18 10.12
N ASN A 101 -5.97 6.05 9.88
CA ASN A 101 -5.09 7.16 9.49
C ASN A 101 -4.85 7.11 7.96
N PRO A 102 -5.55 7.95 7.16
CA PRO A 102 -5.36 8.01 5.71
C PRO A 102 -3.96 8.48 5.30
N ASN A 103 -3.26 9.26 6.11
CA ASN A 103 -1.90 9.74 5.80
C ASN A 103 -0.88 8.59 5.74
N LYS A 104 -1.15 7.46 6.41
CA LYS A 104 -0.32 6.24 6.34
C LYS A 104 -0.77 5.29 5.21
N CYS A 105 -1.80 5.61 4.43
CA CYS A 105 -2.34 4.70 3.42
C CYS A 105 -1.50 4.68 2.13
N ILE A 106 -1.10 3.49 1.67
CA ILE A 106 -0.45 3.29 0.37
C ILE A 106 -1.44 2.92 -0.77
N LYS A 107 -2.75 3.10 -0.52
CA LYS A 107 -3.82 2.93 -1.52
C LYS A 107 -3.85 1.56 -2.22
N CYS A 108 -3.48 0.50 -1.48
CA CYS A 108 -3.38 -0.86 -2.05
C CYS A 108 -4.72 -1.57 -2.26
N GLY A 109 -5.85 -1.01 -1.78
CA GLY A 109 -7.19 -1.57 -1.97
C GLY A 109 -7.53 -2.84 -1.18
N LYS A 110 -6.61 -3.41 -0.39
CA LYS A 110 -6.89 -4.64 0.39
C LYS A 110 -8.06 -4.48 1.36
N CYS A 111 -8.18 -3.32 2.01
CA CYS A 111 -9.30 -3.02 2.89
C CYS A 111 -10.63 -2.87 2.14
N VAL A 112 -10.62 -2.28 0.94
CA VAL A 112 -11.80 -2.19 0.05
C VAL A 112 -12.33 -3.59 -0.26
N PHE A 113 -11.44 -4.52 -0.59
CA PHE A 113 -11.82 -5.92 -0.82
C PHE A 113 -12.32 -6.61 0.46
N ALA A 114 -11.66 -6.40 1.59
CA ALA A 114 -12.02 -7.04 2.86
C ALA A 114 -13.36 -6.55 3.43
N CYS A 115 -13.68 -5.26 3.29
CA CYS A 115 -14.87 -4.62 3.87
C CYS A 115 -16.11 -4.65 2.96
N ARG A 116 -16.07 -5.41 1.85
CA ARG A 116 -17.24 -5.77 1.02
C ARG A 116 -18.24 -4.64 0.75
N GLY A 117 -17.75 -3.45 0.40
CA GLY A 117 -18.59 -2.31 -0.01
C GLY A 117 -18.71 -1.16 1.00
N LEU A 118 -18.26 -1.33 2.25
CA LEU A 118 -18.21 -0.22 3.22
C LEU A 118 -17.11 0.81 2.91
N LEU A 119 -16.03 0.36 2.23
CA LEU A 119 -14.90 1.20 1.85
C LEU A 119 -14.76 1.21 0.33
N SER A 120 -14.37 2.35 -0.23
CA SER A 120 -14.08 2.49 -1.65
C SER A 120 -12.90 3.43 -1.90
N PHE A 121 -12.38 3.41 -3.13
CA PHE A 121 -11.52 4.46 -3.63
C PHE A 121 -12.36 5.72 -3.90
N VAL A 122 -11.84 6.88 -3.51
CA VAL A 122 -12.44 8.20 -3.73
C VAL A 122 -11.42 9.14 -4.35
N ASN A 123 -11.91 10.19 -5.02
CA ASN A 123 -11.12 11.20 -5.74
C ASN A 123 -10.26 10.62 -6.87
N TYR A 124 -9.36 11.43 -7.42
CA TYR A 124 -8.51 11.10 -8.58
C TYR A 124 -7.09 11.64 -8.41
N GLY A 125 -6.15 11.12 -9.20
CA GLY A 125 -4.77 11.59 -9.23
C GLY A 125 -4.09 11.46 -7.87
N LEU A 126 -3.32 12.48 -7.47
CA LEU A 126 -2.64 12.50 -6.18
C LEU A 126 -3.64 12.47 -5.01
N ASP A 127 -4.84 13.05 -5.17
CA ASP A 127 -5.88 13.14 -4.13
C ASP A 127 -6.67 11.84 -3.93
N THR A 128 -6.40 10.82 -4.74
CA THR A 128 -6.98 9.48 -4.57
C THR A 128 -6.78 9.00 -3.13
N GLY A 129 -7.84 8.53 -2.49
CA GLY A 129 -7.82 8.01 -1.12
C GLY A 129 -8.74 6.82 -0.96
N ILE A 130 -8.70 6.20 0.23
CA ILE A 130 -9.73 5.25 0.67
C ILE A 130 -10.65 5.97 1.64
N SER A 131 -11.95 5.90 1.43
CA SER A 131 -12.95 6.46 2.33
C SER A 131 -14.23 5.63 2.31
N THR A 132 -15.14 5.98 3.20
CA THR A 132 -16.50 5.49 3.27
C THR A 132 -17.39 6.28 2.30
N PHE A 133 -18.61 5.79 2.07
CA PHE A 133 -19.60 6.56 1.32
C PHE A 133 -19.87 7.90 2.03
N ASN A 134 -19.90 9.00 1.27
CA ASN A 134 -20.13 10.36 1.78
C ASN A 134 -19.17 10.81 2.90
N HIS A 135 -17.98 10.20 3.03
CA HIS A 135 -17.03 10.47 4.12
C HIS A 135 -17.62 10.30 5.52
N THR A 136 -18.66 9.49 5.66
CA THR A 136 -19.31 9.20 6.94
C THR A 136 -18.33 8.49 7.89
N PRO A 137 -18.27 8.88 9.18
CA PRO A 137 -17.38 8.23 10.13
C PRO A 137 -17.63 6.72 10.24
N LEU A 138 -16.57 5.94 10.52
CA LEU A 138 -16.67 4.48 10.65
C LEU A 138 -17.69 4.02 11.70
N SER A 139 -17.96 4.80 12.75
CA SER A 139 -18.98 4.50 13.76
C SER A 139 -20.41 4.51 13.22
N GLU A 140 -20.67 5.24 12.15
CA GLU A 140 -22.01 5.45 11.59
C GLU A 140 -22.29 4.55 10.37
N LEU A 141 -21.28 3.83 9.88
CA LEU A 141 -21.36 3.03 8.64
C LEU A 141 -21.92 1.61 8.81
N GLY A 142 -22.31 1.21 10.02
CA GLY A 142 -22.66 -0.19 10.32
C GLY A 142 -21.43 -1.13 10.28
N CYS A 143 -20.26 -0.65 10.68
CA CYS A 143 -19.07 -1.48 10.82
C CYS A 143 -19.22 -2.41 12.05
N ASP A 144 -19.25 -3.72 11.84
CA ASP A 144 -19.38 -4.72 12.92
C ASP A 144 -18.08 -4.98 13.71
N ALA A 145 -17.06 -4.12 13.56
CA ALA A 145 -15.78 -4.25 14.26
C ALA A 145 -15.03 -5.58 14.06
N CYS A 146 -15.19 -6.26 12.92
CA CYS A 146 -14.57 -7.58 12.64
C CYS A 146 -13.03 -7.53 12.49
N LEU A 147 -12.45 -6.32 12.41
CA LEU A 147 -11.02 -6.02 12.28
C LEU A 147 -10.35 -6.50 10.99
N GLU A 148 -11.11 -6.96 9.99
CA GLU A 148 -10.54 -7.47 8.74
C GLU A 148 -9.72 -6.39 7.99
N CYS A 149 -10.19 -5.13 7.96
CA CYS A 149 -9.43 -4.02 7.37
C CYS A 149 -8.07 -3.80 8.05
N SER A 150 -8.01 -3.94 9.38
CA SER A 150 -6.78 -3.82 10.15
C SER A 150 -5.83 -4.99 9.88
N LYS A 151 -6.35 -6.22 9.87
CA LYS A 151 -5.55 -7.43 9.63
C LYS A 151 -4.88 -7.42 8.24
N VAL A 152 -5.61 -6.97 7.21
CA VAL A 152 -5.07 -6.94 5.83
C VAL A 152 -4.23 -5.70 5.53
N CYS A 153 -4.29 -4.67 6.37
CA CYS A 153 -3.58 -3.41 6.14
C CYS A 153 -2.05 -3.64 6.21
N PRO A 154 -1.29 -3.38 5.14
CA PRO A 154 0.13 -3.69 5.11
C PRO A 154 1.00 -2.68 5.87
N VAL A 155 0.46 -1.50 6.19
CA VAL A 155 1.22 -0.32 6.65
C VAL A 155 0.66 0.32 7.91
N GLY A 156 -0.44 -0.21 8.47
CA GLY A 156 -1.05 0.33 9.68
C GLY A 156 -1.90 1.58 9.48
N ALA A 157 -2.35 1.85 8.25
CA ALA A 157 -3.35 2.87 7.99
C ALA A 157 -4.67 2.53 8.68
N PHE A 158 -5.10 1.27 8.64
CA PHE A 158 -6.14 0.73 9.50
C PHE A 158 -5.50 -0.05 10.66
N PHE A 159 -5.96 0.19 11.89
CA PHE A 159 -5.41 -0.42 13.09
C PHE A 159 -6.51 -0.71 14.12
N GLU A 160 -6.29 -1.74 14.93
CA GLU A 160 -7.10 -2.01 16.14
C GLU A 160 -6.73 -0.97 17.21
N ARG A 161 -7.76 -0.47 17.90
CA ARG A 161 -7.64 0.51 18.99
C ARG A 161 -7.66 -0.16 20.35
#